data_AF-A0A3N7HPQ0-F1
#
_entry.id   AF-A0A3N7HPQ0-F1
#
_cell.length_a   1.000
_cell.length_b   1.000
_cell.length_c   1.000
_cell.angle_alpha   90.00
_cell.angle_beta   90.00
_cell.angle_gamma   90.00
#
_symmetry.space_group_name_H-M   'P 1'
#
loop_
_entity.id
_entity.type
_entity.pdbx_description
1 polymer ?
#
loop_
_entity_poly.entity_id
_entity_poly.type
_entity_poly.pdbx_seq_one_letter_code
_entity_poly.pdbx_strand_id
1 'polypeptide(L)' 'MKLYGCANEGVEVPQAKPKALAEITLCASPQELRRMAAFLQHCAAEMDRMGESYDHIHLGDHMKEFDQTSPHLVVFRNV' A
#
# COMPACT_ATOMS: atom_id res chain seq x y z
N MET A 1 7.76 -4.58 10.78
CA MET A 1 7.23 -4.39 9.41
C MET A 1 7.23 -5.74 8.72
N LYS A 2 6.11 -6.13 8.08
CA LYS A 2 5.97 -7.33 7.25
C LYS A 2 5.31 -6.89 5.93
N LEU A 3 5.73 -7.48 4.82
CA LEU A 3 5.15 -7.22 3.52
C LEU A 3 4.17 -8.34 3.18
N TYR A 4 2.99 -7.96 2.72
CA TYR A 4 1.94 -8.89 2.35
C TYR A 4 1.50 -8.64 0.91
N GLY A 5 1.05 -9.71 0.24
CA GLY A 5 0.47 -9.63 -1.08
C GLY A 5 -0.68 -10.60 -1.26
N CYS A 6 -1.55 -10.28 -2.21
CA CYS A 6 -2.62 -11.14 -2.68
C CYS A 6 -2.36 -11.44 -4.16
N ALA A 7 -2.39 -12.71 -4.55
CA ALA A 7 -2.32 -13.07 -5.95
C ALA A 7 -3.61 -12.61 -6.65
N ASN A 8 -3.48 -12.08 -7.87
CA ASN A 8 -4.64 -11.74 -8.70
C ASN A 8 -5.19 -13.02 -9.36
N GLU A 9 -5.79 -13.90 -8.55
CA GLU A 9 -6.36 -15.19 -8.99
C GLU A 9 -7.82 -15.04 -9.46
N GLY A 10 -8.24 -13.86 -9.91
CA GLY A 10 -9.64 -13.58 -10.28
C GLY A 10 -10.61 -13.50 -9.10
N VAL A 11 -10.08 -13.46 -7.87
CA VAL A 11 -10.84 -13.25 -6.64
C VAL A 11 -10.95 -11.75 -6.40
N GLU A 12 -12.16 -11.26 -6.14
CA GLU A 12 -12.35 -9.86 -5.73
C GLU A 12 -11.51 -9.56 -4.47
N VAL A 13 -10.74 -8.47 -4.53
CA VAL A 13 -9.82 -8.00 -3.47
C VAL A 13 -10.37 -8.13 -2.04
N PRO A 14 -11.65 -7.81 -1.73
CA PRO A 14 -12.19 -7.98 -0.38
C PRO A 14 -12.18 -9.42 0.17
N GLN A 15 -12.05 -10.45 -0.67
CA GLN A 15 -12.00 -11.85 -0.25
C GLN A 15 -10.59 -12.47 -0.24
N ALA A 16 -9.60 -11.77 -0.80
CA ALA A 16 -8.23 -12.28 -0.89
C ALA A 16 -7.51 -12.13 0.47
N LYS A 17 -7.02 -13.23 1.04
CA LYS A 17 -6.23 -13.21 2.28
C LYS A 17 -4.77 -12.84 1.99
N PRO A 18 -4.23 -11.76 2.58
CA PRO A 18 -2.84 -11.38 2.37
C PRO A 18 -1.88 -12.44 2.91
N LYS A 19 -0.89 -12.82 2.09
CA LYS A 19 0.19 -13.75 2.48
C LYS A 19 1.49 -13.00 2.63
N ALA A 20 2.32 -13.41 3.58
CA ALA A 20 3.66 -12.83 3.75
C ALA A 20 4.49 -13.07 2.48
N LEU A 21 5.11 -12.00 1.95
CA LEU A 21 5.95 -12.06 0.77
C LEU A 21 7.41 -12.28 1.15
N ALA A 22 8.13 -13.05 0.33
CA ALA A 22 9.58 -13.22 0.46
C ALA A 22 10.36 -12.06 -0.18
N GLU A 23 9.85 -11.50 -1.28
CA GLU A 23 10.46 -10.39 -2.02
C GLU A 23 9.37 -9.51 -2.66
N ILE A 24 9.65 -8.21 -2.79
CA ILE A 24 8.94 -7.29 -3.69
C ILE A 24 9.98 -6.65 -4.61
N THR A 25 9.77 -6.76 -5.92
CA THR A 25 10.54 -6.02 -6.92
C THR A 25 9.75 -4.79 -7.38
N LEU A 26 10.35 -3.60 -7.27
CA LEU A 26 9.77 -2.35 -7.79
C LEU A 26 10.55 -1.91 -9.03
N CYS A 27 9.87 -1.89 -10.19
CA CYS A 27 10.40 -1.31 -11.41
C CYS A 27 9.81 0.10 -11.57
N ALA A 28 10.62 1.14 -11.37
CA ALA A 28 10.15 2.51 -11.32
C ALA A 28 11.26 3.51 -11.73
N SER A 29 10.83 4.65 -12.24
CA SER A 29 11.66 5.83 -12.45
C SER A 29 11.98 6.56 -11.14
N PRO A 30 13.00 7.45 -11.12
CA PRO A 30 13.29 8.27 -9.94
C PRO A 30 12.12 9.15 -9.48
N GLN A 31 11.27 9.62 -10.41
CA GLN A 31 10.11 10.44 -10.08
C GLN A 31 9.03 9.62 -9.37
N GLU A 32 8.74 8.42 -9.89
CA GLU A 32 7.79 7.49 -9.27
C GLU A 32 8.25 7.06 -7.87
N LEU A 33 9.55 6.79 -7.70
CA LEU A 33 10.11 6.47 -6.37
C LEU A 33 9.95 7.62 -5.37
N ARG A 34 10.13 8.88 -5.80
CA ARG A 34 9.90 10.05 -4.92
C ARG A 34 8.43 10.19 -4.54
N ARG A 35 7.50 9.94 -5.47
CA ARG A 35 6.06 9.96 -5.19
C ARG A 35 5.67 8.85 -4.21
N MET A 36 6.21 7.65 -4.39
CA MET A 36 6.03 6.54 -3.46
C MET A 36 6.56 6.89 -2.06
N ALA A 37 7.75 7.50 -1.96
CA ALA A 37 8.30 7.93 -0.68
C ALA A 37 7.41 8.98 0.01
N ALA A 38 6.86 9.93 -0.74
CA ALA A 38 5.92 10.92 -0.20
C ALA A 38 4.64 10.29 0.34
N PHE A 39 4.09 9.27 -0.35
CA PHE A 39 2.96 8.49 0.16
C PHE A 39 3.30 7.77 1.47
N LEU A 40 4.44 7.08 1.55
CA LEU A 40 4.87 6.39 2.78
C LEU A 40 5.07 7.36 3.95
N GLN A 41 5.63 8.55 3.68
CA GLN A 41 5.77 9.61 4.68
C GLN A 41 4.41 10.13 5.15
N HIS A 42 3.45 10.28 4.25
CA HIS A 42 2.09 10.67 4.60
C HIS A 42 1.43 9.63 5.51
N CYS A 43 1.50 8.34 5.17
CA CYS A 43 0.95 7.28 6.02
C CYS A 43 1.59 7.29 7.41
N ALA A 44 2.92 7.47 7.51
CA ALA A 44 3.59 7.56 8.82
C ALA A 44 3.06 8.74 9.65
N ALA A 45 2.90 9.92 9.04
CA ALA A 45 2.34 11.09 9.71
C ALA A 45 0.89 10.85 10.17
N GLU A 46 0.06 10.18 9.37
CA GLU A 46 -1.30 9.84 9.74
C GLU A 46 -1.36 8.78 10.85
N MET A 47 -0.44 7.82 10.88
CA MET A 47 -0.31 6.88 11.99
C MET A 47 0.04 7.61 13.29
N ASP A 48 0.96 8.57 13.26
CA ASP A 48 1.31 9.40 14.42
C ASP A 48 0.11 10.25 14.87
N ARG A 49 -0.67 10.78 13.92
CA ARG A 49 -1.83 11.65 14.19
C ARG A 49 -3.03 10.87 14.75
N MET A 50 -3.31 9.69 14.22
CA MET A 50 -4.52 8.90 14.53
C MET A 50 -4.29 7.85 15.63
N GLY A 51 -3.05 7.43 15.85
CA GLY A 51 -2.70 6.40 16.83
C GLY A 51 -3.47 5.11 16.59
N GLU A 52 -4.19 4.63 17.62
CA GLU A 52 -4.95 3.38 17.55
C GLU A 52 -6.11 3.41 16.54
N SER A 53 -6.57 4.59 16.14
CA SER A 53 -7.65 4.76 15.16
C SER A 53 -7.19 4.62 13.71
N TYR A 54 -5.88 4.51 13.46
CA TYR A 54 -5.37 4.24 12.11
C TYR A 54 -5.68 2.80 11.71
N ASP A 55 -6.48 2.64 10.65
CA ASP A 55 -6.77 1.34 10.04
C ASP A 55 -5.82 1.10 8.85
N HIS A 56 -6.13 1.71 7.70
CA HIS A 56 -5.32 1.62 6.49
C HIS A 56 -5.58 2.79 5.53
N ILE A 57 -4.61 3.04 4.63
CA ILE A 57 -4.73 4.00 3.53
C ILE A 57 -4.30 3.30 2.24
N HIS A 58 -5.08 3.46 1.16
CA HIS A 58 -4.70 2.97 -0.17
C HIS A 58 -3.91 4.04 -0.92
N LEU A 59 -2.88 3.64 -1.66
CA LEU A 59 -2.12 4.54 -2.53
C LEU A 59 -3.03 5.27 -3.52
N GLY A 60 -4.00 4.56 -4.08
CA GLY A 60 -4.98 5.10 -5.03
C GLY A 60 -5.85 6.23 -4.46
N ASP A 61 -6.08 6.26 -3.14
CA ASP A 61 -6.83 7.34 -2.48
C ASP A 61 -6.05 8.66 -2.52
N HIS A 62 -4.72 8.59 -2.49
CA HIS A 62 -3.83 9.75 -2.57
C HIS A 62 -3.35 10.08 -3.98
N MET A 63 -3.23 9.06 -4.84
CA MET A 63 -2.63 9.18 -6.15
C MET A 63 -3.56 8.54 -7.19
N LYS A 64 -4.40 9.38 -7.81
CA LYS A 64 -5.40 8.94 -8.79
C LYS A 64 -4.82 8.19 -9.99
N GLU A 65 -3.56 8.41 -10.31
CA GLU A 65 -2.84 7.65 -11.35
C GLU A 65 -2.68 6.14 -11.03
N PHE A 66 -2.92 5.74 -9.76
CA PHE A 66 -2.96 4.34 -9.31
C PHE A 66 -4.39 3.81 -9.13
N ASP A 67 -5.42 4.56 -9.54
CA ASP A 67 -6.75 4.01 -9.61
C ASP A 67 -6.84 3.01 -10.79
N GLN A 68 -7.24 1.78 -10.51
CA GLN A 68 -7.74 0.79 -11.49
C GLN A 68 -6.75 0.04 -12.40
N THR A 69 -5.52 0.51 -12.64
CA THR A 69 -4.60 -0.20 -13.59
C THR A 69 -3.32 -0.77 -12.96
N SER A 70 -2.99 -0.33 -11.75
CA SER A 70 -1.84 -0.79 -10.98
C SER A 70 -2.26 -1.70 -9.82
N PRO A 71 -1.42 -2.64 -9.37
CA PRO A 71 -1.67 -3.35 -8.12
C PRO A 71 -1.92 -2.38 -6.95
N HIS A 72 -2.95 -2.65 -6.15
CA HIS A 72 -3.25 -1.84 -4.98
C HIS A 72 -2.11 -1.94 -3.95
N LEU A 73 -1.55 -0.81 -3.57
CA LEU A 73 -0.64 -0.70 -2.42
C LEU A 73 -1.42 -0.13 -1.24
N VAL A 74 -1.33 -0.79 -0.10
CA VAL A 74 -2.03 -0.41 1.14
C VAL A 74 -1.04 -0.38 2.29
N VAL A 75 -1.09 0.68 3.11
CA VAL A 75 -0.34 0.78 4.36
C VAL A 75 -1.31 0.69 5.51
N PHE A 76 -1.24 -0.41 6.27
CA PHE A 76 -2.03 -0.65 7.47
C PHE A 76 -1.13 -0.67 8.71
N ARG A 77 -1.71 -0.37 9.88
CA ARG A 77 -0.95 -0.38 11.15
C ARG A 77 -0.51 -1.79 11.51
N ASN A 78 0.72 -1.94 12.00
CA ASN A 78 1.13 -3.16 12.67
C ASN A 78 0.46 -3.23 14.05
N VAL A 79 -0.39 -4.25 14.26
CA VAL A 79 -0.97 -4.59 15.57
C VAL A 79 0.08 -5.21 16.49
#